data_AF-A0A3P6UMF8-F1
#
_entry.id   AF-A0A3P6UMF8-F1
#
_cell.length_a   1.000
_cell.length_b   1.000
_cell.length_c   1.000
_cell.angle_alpha   90.00
_cell.angle_beta   90.00
_cell.angle_gamma   90.00
#
_symmetry.space_group_name_H-M   'P 1'
#
loop_
_entity.id
_entity.type
_entity.pdbx_description
1 polymer ?
#
loop_
_entity_poly.entity_id
_entity_poly.type
_entity_poly.pdbx_seq_one_letter_code
_entity_poly.pdbx_strand_id
1 'polypeptide(L)'
;MSDSEDSPRTSSLLSMEEIEPYVRRKRVNPCKSNKLQGLNEEEQAVLRMSINSRERKRMHDLNDALDELRQCLPYSHRTGSRKMSKINTLLLASN
;
A
#
# COMPACT_ATOMS: atom_id res chain seq x y z
N MET A 1 19.39 -10.70 45.97
CA MET A 1 17.98 -11.13 45.93
C MET A 1 17.17 -9.87 45.62
N SER A 2 16.79 -9.55 44.37
CA SER A 2 15.94 -10.34 43.45
C SER A 2 14.62 -10.67 44.14
N ASP A 3 13.41 -10.30 43.73
CA ASP A 3 12.79 -9.77 42.50
C ASP A 3 11.55 -8.95 42.99
N SER A 4 10.68 -8.27 42.26
CA SER A 4 10.18 -8.42 40.90
C SER A 4 9.55 -7.10 40.43
N GLU A 5 9.85 -6.78 39.18
CA GLU A 5 9.11 -5.87 38.31
C GLU A 5 7.65 -6.33 38.16
N ASP A 6 6.69 -5.42 38.29
CA ASP A 6 5.41 -5.56 37.57
C ASP A 6 4.97 -4.20 37.05
N SER A 7 5.48 -3.86 35.86
CA SER A 7 5.10 -2.68 35.10
C SER A 7 4.06 -3.10 34.05
N PRO A 8 2.79 -2.65 34.15
CA PRO A 8 1.77 -3.01 33.18
C PRO A 8 1.92 -2.12 31.95
N ARG A 9 2.90 -2.41 31.08
CA ARG A 9 3.06 -1.71 29.79
C ARG A 9 3.07 -2.63 28.57
N THR A 10 2.71 -3.91 28.74
CA THR A 10 2.72 -4.88 27.63
C THR A 10 1.34 -5.21 27.07
N SER A 11 0.26 -4.64 27.61
CA SER A 11 -1.10 -4.98 27.15
C SER A 11 -1.53 -4.27 25.84
N SER A 12 -0.82 -3.24 25.37
CA SER A 12 -1.27 -2.42 24.21
C SER A 12 -0.70 -2.86 22.86
N LEU A 13 0.33 -3.72 22.84
CA LEU A 13 1.00 -4.12 21.60
C LEU A 13 0.36 -5.32 20.89
N LEU A 14 -0.56 -6.02 21.55
CA LEU A 14 -1.30 -7.15 20.98
C LEU A 14 -2.62 -6.74 20.31
N SER A 15 -2.98 -5.45 20.32
CA SER A 15 -4.05 -4.91 19.45
C SER A 15 -3.55 -4.58 18.03
N MET A 16 -2.50 -5.27 17.56
CA MET A 16 -2.23 -5.47 16.14
C MET A 16 -3.22 -6.53 15.61
N GLU A 17 -4.49 -6.36 15.92
CA GLU A 17 -5.58 -7.05 15.26
C GLU A 17 -5.49 -6.62 13.80
N GLU A 18 -4.93 -7.54 13.00
CA GLU A 18 -5.28 -7.76 11.61
C GLU A 18 -5.62 -6.48 10.85
N ILE A 19 -4.62 -5.63 10.68
CA ILE A 19 -4.65 -4.74 9.53
C ILE A 19 -4.39 -5.68 8.35
N GLU A 20 -5.46 -6.27 7.80
CA GLU A 20 -5.42 -6.87 6.48
C GLU A 20 -4.62 -5.91 5.61
N PRO A 21 -3.55 -6.38 4.92
CA PRO A 21 -2.51 -5.54 4.32
C PRO A 21 -3.03 -4.55 3.25
N TYR A 22 -4.34 -4.54 3.06
CA TYR A 22 -5.07 -3.91 2.01
C TYR A 22 -6.37 -3.20 2.47
N VAL A 23 -6.77 -3.25 3.74
CA VAL A 23 -8.05 -2.64 4.16
C VAL A 23 -7.92 -1.18 4.57
N ARG A 24 -8.70 -0.37 3.87
CA ARG A 24 -8.67 1.09 3.86
C ARG A 24 -9.28 1.67 5.14
N ARG A 25 -8.48 2.26 6.02
CA ARG A 25 -9.01 3.25 6.98
C ARG A 25 -9.38 4.53 6.23
N LYS A 26 -10.67 4.72 5.93
CA LYS A 26 -11.22 5.92 5.27
C LYS A 26 -11.03 7.13 6.18
N ARG A 27 -9.99 7.93 5.96
CA ARG A 27 -9.83 9.23 6.65
C ARG A 27 -10.62 10.30 5.91
N VAL A 28 -11.68 10.78 6.56
CA VAL A 28 -12.34 12.05 6.29
C VAL A 28 -11.34 13.15 6.67
N ASN A 29 -10.91 13.95 5.69
CA ASN A 29 -10.08 15.16 5.78
C ASN A 29 -8.56 14.97 6.05
N PRO A 30 -7.67 15.17 5.05
CA PRO A 30 -6.23 15.23 5.28
C PRO A 30 -5.80 16.70 5.47
N CYS A 31 -6.00 17.25 6.67
CA CYS A 31 -5.18 18.40 7.06
C CYS A 31 -3.72 17.92 7.18
N LYS A 32 -2.82 18.63 6.48
CA LYS A 32 -1.39 18.35 6.36
C LYS A 32 -0.69 18.60 7.70
N SER A 33 -0.95 17.77 8.70
CA SER A 33 -0.10 17.68 9.88
C SER A 33 1.09 16.78 9.53
N ASN A 34 2.31 17.28 9.71
CA ASN A 34 3.53 16.49 9.63
C ASN A 34 3.50 15.40 10.70
N LYS A 35 2.81 14.28 10.43
CA LYS A 35 2.64 13.16 11.38
C LYS A 35 3.96 12.51 11.83
N LEU A 36 5.08 12.90 11.22
CA LEU A 36 6.42 12.44 11.58
C LEU A 36 7.08 13.34 12.63
N GLN A 37 6.64 14.60 12.78
CA GLN A 37 7.21 15.52 13.77
C GLN A 37 6.67 15.15 15.16
N GLY A 38 7.55 14.62 16.01
CA GLY A 38 7.23 14.21 17.40
C GLY A 38 7.17 12.70 17.64
N LEU A 39 7.42 11.86 16.62
CA LEU A 39 7.49 10.41 16.77
C LEU A 39 8.92 9.92 16.99
N ASN A 40 9.05 8.86 17.77
CA ASN A 40 10.31 8.16 18.01
C ASN A 40 10.78 7.51 16.68
N GLU A 41 12.07 7.18 16.56
CA GLU A 41 12.62 6.64 15.30
C GLU A 41 11.91 5.34 14.85
N GLU A 42 11.57 4.47 15.80
CA GLU A 42 10.81 3.23 15.57
C GLU A 42 9.39 3.51 15.06
N GLU A 43 8.67 4.43 15.70
CA GLU A 43 7.32 4.84 15.30
C GLU A 43 7.32 5.48 13.90
N GLN A 44 8.35 6.27 13.58
CA GLN A 44 8.53 6.81 12.23
C GLN A 44 8.79 5.71 11.21
N ALA A 45 9.58 4.68 11.55
CA ALA A 45 9.85 3.55 10.66
C ALA A 45 8.57 2.76 10.36
N VAL A 46 7.76 2.47 11.38
CA VAL A 46 6.44 1.83 11.23
C VAL A 46 5.51 2.67 10.34
N LEU A 47 5.46 3.99 10.57
CA LEU A 47 4.62 4.89 9.76
C LEU A 47 5.08 4.93 8.29
N ARG A 48 6.38 5.03 8.03
CA ARG A 48 6.95 4.95 6.67
C ARG A 48 6.59 3.63 5.99
N MET A 49 6.73 2.51 6.70
CA MET A 49 6.40 1.18 6.18
C MET A 49 4.90 1.05 5.85
N SER A 50 4.02 1.57 6.72
CA SER A 50 2.56 1.61 6.50
C SER A 50 2.20 2.45 5.28
N ILE A 51 2.85 3.60 5.08
CA ILE A 51 2.64 4.45 3.89
C ILE A 51 3.10 3.72 2.62
N ASN A 52 4.28 3.12 2.63
CA ASN A 52 4.83 2.40 1.48
C ASN A 52 3.96 1.20 1.11
N SER A 53 3.48 0.44 2.09
CA SER A 53 2.57 -0.69 1.85
C SER A 53 1.28 -0.24 1.16
N ARG A 54 0.69 0.87 1.64
CA ARG A 54 -0.53 1.43 1.07
C ARG A 54 -0.34 1.89 -0.38
N GLU A 55 0.77 2.55 -0.69
CA GLU A 55 1.02 2.98 -2.08
C GLU A 55 1.31 1.80 -3.00
N ARG A 56 1.99 0.75 -2.52
CA ARG A 56 2.14 -0.51 -3.27
C ARG A 56 0.79 -1.09 -3.63
N LYS A 57 -0.16 -1.16 -2.68
CA LYS A 57 -1.53 -1.60 -2.99
C LYS A 57 -2.16 -0.76 -4.09
N ARG A 58 -2.17 0.56 -3.93
CA ARG A 58 -2.76 1.47 -4.92
C ARG A 58 -2.15 1.25 -6.32
N MET A 59 -0.85 1.01 -6.38
CA MET A 59 -0.16 0.69 -7.64
C MET A 59 -0.51 -0.69 -8.19
N HIS A 60 -0.78 -1.70 -7.35
CA HIS A 60 -1.30 -3.00 -7.79
C HIS A 60 -2.69 -2.84 -8.42
N ASP A 61 -3.63 -2.22 -7.70
CA ASP A 61 -4.99 -1.98 -8.21
C ASP A 61 -4.95 -1.23 -9.57
N LEU A 62 -4.06 -0.24 -9.71
CA LEU A 62 -3.86 0.49 -10.96
C LEU A 62 -3.28 -0.40 -12.08
N ASN A 63 -2.28 -1.22 -11.77
CA ASN A 63 -1.66 -2.09 -12.76
C ASN A 63 -2.61 -3.20 -13.21
N ASP A 64 -3.47 -3.70 -12.32
CA ASP A 64 -4.49 -4.71 -12.64
C ASP A 64 -5.51 -4.14 -13.62
N ALA A 65 -6.03 -2.94 -13.35
CA ALA A 65 -6.91 -2.23 -14.30
C ALA A 65 -6.21 -1.96 -15.65
N LEU A 66 -4.91 -1.69 -15.65
CA LEU A 66 -4.15 -1.51 -16.89
C LEU A 66 -3.94 -2.83 -17.64
N ASP A 67 -3.81 -3.96 -16.94
CA ASP A 67 -3.74 -5.30 -17.54
C ASP A 67 -5.10 -5.71 -18.12
N GLU A 68 -6.22 -5.38 -17.46
CA GLU A 68 -7.58 -5.53 -18.01
C GLU A 68 -7.75 -4.70 -19.29
N LEU A 69 -7.33 -3.43 -19.28
CA LEU A 69 -7.36 -2.59 -20.48
C LEU A 69 -6.57 -3.24 -21.64
N ARG A 70 -5.40 -3.83 -21.36
CA ARG A 70 -4.62 -4.52 -22.41
C ARG A 70 -5.42 -5.64 -23.06
N GLN A 71 -6.25 -6.36 -22.34
CA GLN A 71 -7.04 -7.46 -22.91
C GLN A 71 -8.03 -6.94 -23.96
N CYS A 72 -8.59 -5.76 -23.75
CA CYS A 72 -9.53 -5.13 -24.68
C CYS A 72 -8.87 -4.54 -25.94
N LEU A 73 -7.54 -4.42 -25.97
CA LEU A 73 -6.83 -3.82 -27.11
C LEU A 73 -6.60 -4.81 -28.25
N PRO A 74 -6.60 -4.34 -29.52
CA PRO A 74 -6.17 -5.16 -30.64
C PRO A 74 -4.74 -5.64 -30.40
N TYR A 75 -4.45 -6.88 -30.80
CA TYR A 75 -3.15 -7.57 -30.64
C TYR A 75 -2.83 -8.16 -29.26
N SER A 76 -3.68 -7.99 -28.25
CA SER A 76 -3.50 -8.58 -26.92
C SER A 76 -3.52 -10.12 -26.92
N HIS A 77 -4.31 -10.72 -27.82
CA HIS A 77 -4.52 -12.15 -27.92
C HIS A 77 -3.52 -12.88 -28.83
N ARG A 78 -2.48 -12.21 -29.34
CA ARG A 78 -1.46 -12.88 -30.16
C ARG A 78 -0.63 -13.80 -29.27
N THR A 79 -0.82 -15.11 -29.45
CA THR A 79 -0.03 -16.15 -28.77
C THR A 79 1.47 -15.90 -28.95
N GLY A 80 2.21 -15.74 -27.86
CA GLY A 80 3.66 -15.47 -27.88
C GLY A 80 4.06 -13.99 -27.96
N SER A 81 3.10 -13.06 -28.01
CA SER A 81 3.40 -11.63 -27.92
C SER A 81 3.71 -11.20 -26.47
N ARG A 82 4.71 -10.32 -26.30
CA ARG A 82 5.10 -9.78 -24.99
C ARG A 82 4.09 -8.72 -24.55
N LYS A 83 3.86 -8.59 -23.23
CA LYS A 83 3.03 -7.52 -22.64
C LYS A 83 3.47 -6.14 -23.15
N MET A 84 2.50 -5.34 -23.58
CA MET A 84 2.73 -3.96 -24.01
C MET A 84 3.18 -3.06 -22.85
N SER A 85 4.03 -2.08 -23.17
CA SER A 85 4.43 -1.05 -22.20
C SER A 85 3.22 -0.23 -21.74
N LYS A 86 3.33 0.41 -20.56
CA LYS A 86 2.25 1.27 -20.04
C LYS A 86 1.89 2.38 -21.02
N ILE A 87 2.90 3.01 -21.62
CA ILE A 87 2.74 4.09 -22.59
C ILE A 87 2.01 3.58 -23.85
N ASN A 88 2.45 2.46 -24.43
CA ASN A 88 1.83 1.92 -25.65
C ASN A 88 0.38 1.48 -25.40
N THR A 89 0.10 0.93 -24.23
CA THR A 89 -1.27 0.55 -23.82
C THR A 89 -2.18 1.77 -23.86
N LEU A 90 -1.75 2.90 -23.28
CA LEU A 90 -2.53 4.14 -23.27
C LEU A 90 -2.69 4.75 -24.66
N LEU A 91 -1.62 4.76 -25.46
CA LEU A 91 -1.67 5.29 -26.83
C LEU A 91 -2.63 4.50 -27.73
N LEU A 92 -2.66 3.17 -27.61
CA LEU A 92 -3.56 2.33 -28.40
C LEU A 92 -5.02 2.42 -27.93
N ALA A 93 -5.26 2.73 -26.66
CA ALA A 93 -6.60 2.89 -26.11
C ALA A 93 -7.26 4.23 -26.47
N SER A 94 -6.47 5.26 -26.83
CA SER A 94 -6.97 6.62 -27.05
C SER A 94 -7.32 6.96 -28.50
N ASN A 95 -7.17 6.02 -29.44
CA ASN A 95 -7.37 6.24 -30.88
C ASN A 95 -8.63 5.55 -31.40
#